data_AF-Q68CL5-F1
#
_entry.id   AF-Q68CL5-F1
#
_cell.length_a   1.000
_cell.length_b   1.000
_cell.length_c   1.000
_cell.angle_alpha   90.00
_cell.angle_beta   90.00
_cell.angle_gamma   90.00
#
_symmetry.space_group_name_H-M   'P 1'
#
loop_
_entity.id
_entity.type
_entity.pdbx_description
1 polymer ?
#
loop_
_entity_poly.entity_id
_entity_poly.type
_entity_poly.pdbx_seq_one_letter_code
_entity_poly.pdbx_strand_id
1 'polypeptide(L)'
;MEEEASSPGLGCSKPHLEKLTLGITRILESSPGVTEVTIIEKPPAERHMISSWEQKNNCVMPEDVKNFYLMTNGFHMTWSVKLDEHIIPLGSMAINSISKLTQLTQSSMYSLPNAPTLADLEDDTHEASDDQPEKPHFDSRSVIFELDSCNGSGKVCLVYKSGKPALAEDTEIWFLDRALYWHFLTDTFTAYYRLLITHLGLPQWQYAFTSYGISPQAKQWFSMYKPITYNTNLLTEETDSFVNKLDPSKVFKSKNKIVIPKKKGPVQPAGGQKGPSGPSGPSTSSTSKSSSGSGNPTRK
;
A
#
# COMPACT_ATOMS: atom_id res chain seq x y z
N MET A 1 3.16 -46.65 -18.89
CA MET A 1 2.26 -46.17 -17.82
C MET A 1 1.95 -44.74 -18.17
N GLU A 2 0.91 -44.60 -18.99
CA GLU A 2 0.33 -43.33 -19.40
C GLU A 2 -0.79 -42.95 -18.40
N GLU A 3 -1.56 -41.91 -18.73
CA GLU A 3 -2.70 -41.35 -17.96
C GLU A 3 -2.35 -40.63 -16.64
N GLU A 4 -2.90 -39.44 -16.36
CA GLU A 4 -3.83 -38.61 -17.14
C GLU A 4 -3.61 -37.11 -16.87
N ALA A 5 -3.78 -36.27 -17.90
CA ALA A 5 -3.72 -34.81 -17.78
C ALA A 5 -5.14 -34.24 -17.55
N SER A 6 -5.55 -34.09 -16.28
CA SER A 6 -6.85 -33.51 -15.93
C SER A 6 -6.90 -32.01 -16.27
N SER A 7 -7.58 -31.66 -17.36
CA SER A 7 -7.85 -30.26 -17.73
C SER A 7 -8.93 -29.66 -16.80
N PRO A 8 -8.76 -28.41 -16.29
CA PRO A 8 -9.74 -27.80 -15.40
C PRO A 8 -10.99 -27.34 -16.18
N GLY A 9 -12.17 -27.80 -15.74
CA GLY A 9 -13.44 -27.53 -16.43
C GLY A 9 -13.89 -26.06 -16.35
N LEU A 10 -13.73 -25.32 -17.45
CA LEU A 10 -14.51 -24.12 -17.70
C LEU A 10 -15.99 -24.51 -17.91
N GLY A 11 -16.91 -23.96 -17.11
CA GLY A 11 -18.33 -24.34 -17.22
C GLY A 11 -19.33 -23.29 -16.72
N CYS A 12 -19.58 -23.25 -15.41
CA CYS A 12 -20.85 -22.71 -14.88
C CYS A 12 -20.72 -21.52 -13.90
N SER A 13 -19.55 -21.27 -13.31
CA SER A 13 -19.41 -20.39 -12.14
C SER A 13 -19.06 -18.91 -12.38
N LYS A 14 -18.60 -18.57 -13.59
CA LYS A 14 -18.09 -17.22 -13.92
C LYS A 14 -18.99 -16.03 -13.49
N PRO A 15 -20.33 -16.03 -13.63
CA PRO A 15 -21.12 -14.81 -13.38
C PRO A 15 -21.26 -14.42 -11.91
N HIS A 16 -21.08 -15.37 -10.97
CA HIS A 16 -21.02 -15.04 -9.54
C HIS A 16 -19.65 -14.47 -9.18
N LEU A 17 -18.60 -15.11 -9.69
CA LEU A 17 -17.24 -14.71 -9.43
C LEU A 17 -16.89 -13.32 -9.98
N GLU A 18 -17.38 -12.97 -11.18
CA GLU A 18 -17.23 -11.62 -11.74
C GLU A 18 -17.87 -10.54 -10.87
N LYS A 19 -18.95 -10.84 -10.14
CA LYS A 19 -19.53 -9.91 -9.15
C LYS A 19 -18.66 -9.82 -7.91
N LEU A 20 -18.19 -10.96 -7.40
CA LEU A 20 -17.32 -11.03 -6.22
C LEU A 20 -16.00 -10.27 -6.44
N THR A 21 -15.40 -10.34 -7.63
CA THR A 21 -14.17 -9.62 -7.98
C THR A 21 -14.41 -8.29 -8.69
N LEU A 22 -15.66 -7.80 -8.76
CA LEU A 22 -16.05 -6.56 -9.45
C LEU A 22 -15.49 -6.42 -10.90
N GLY A 23 -15.37 -7.54 -11.62
CA GLY A 23 -14.81 -7.59 -12.98
C GLY A 23 -13.30 -7.44 -13.09
N ILE A 24 -12.53 -7.37 -11.98
CA ILE A 24 -11.06 -7.22 -11.98
C ILE A 24 -10.35 -8.25 -12.88
N THR A 25 -10.84 -9.49 -12.93
CA THR A 25 -10.31 -10.54 -13.83
C THR A 25 -10.12 -10.04 -15.25
N ARG A 26 -11.16 -9.42 -15.83
CA ARG A 26 -11.15 -8.90 -17.21
C ARG A 26 -10.20 -7.71 -17.37
N ILE A 27 -10.01 -6.91 -16.31
CA ILE A 27 -9.10 -5.76 -16.30
C ILE A 27 -7.64 -6.23 -16.22
N LEU A 28 -7.36 -7.25 -15.43
CA LEU A 28 -6.06 -7.91 -15.35
C LEU A 28 -5.74 -8.64 -16.66
N GLU A 29 -6.65 -9.47 -17.18
CA GLU A 29 -6.48 -10.21 -18.45
C GLU A 29 -6.30 -9.28 -19.67
N SER A 30 -6.80 -8.03 -19.63
CA SER A 30 -6.57 -7.03 -20.68
C SER A 30 -5.34 -6.14 -20.44
N SER A 31 -4.66 -6.28 -19.30
CA SER A 31 -3.45 -5.52 -18.98
C SER A 31 -2.21 -6.15 -19.64
N PRO A 32 -1.35 -5.36 -20.30
CA PRO A 32 -0.19 -5.90 -21.00
C PRO A 32 0.77 -6.61 -20.04
N GLY A 33 1.21 -7.81 -20.42
CA GLY A 33 2.12 -8.64 -19.64
C GLY A 33 1.48 -9.46 -18.52
N VAL A 34 0.21 -9.24 -18.15
CA VAL A 34 -0.46 -10.08 -17.14
C VAL A 34 -0.73 -11.48 -17.71
N THR A 35 -0.47 -12.49 -16.88
CA THR A 35 -0.59 -13.92 -17.19
C THR A 35 -1.04 -14.69 -15.94
N GLU A 36 -1.45 -15.94 -16.10
CA GLU A 36 -1.80 -16.84 -14.97
C GLU A 36 -2.79 -16.25 -13.96
N VAL A 37 -3.81 -15.53 -14.44
CA VAL A 37 -4.92 -15.09 -13.59
C VAL A 37 -5.69 -16.34 -13.15
N THR A 38 -5.51 -16.76 -11.91
CA THR A 38 -6.17 -17.94 -11.34
C THR A 38 -7.05 -17.52 -10.17
N ILE A 39 -8.22 -18.17 -10.08
CA ILE A 39 -9.11 -18.01 -8.93
C ILE A 39 -9.51 -19.40 -8.45
N ILE A 40 -9.29 -19.65 -7.17
CA ILE A 40 -9.78 -20.83 -6.48
C ILE A 40 -11.18 -20.51 -5.97
N GLU A 41 -12.18 -20.92 -6.74
CA GLU A 41 -13.56 -20.90 -6.30
C GLU A 41 -13.74 -21.86 -5.11
N LYS A 42 -14.41 -21.37 -4.05
CA LYS A 42 -14.73 -22.16 -2.87
C LYS A 42 -16.24 -22.19 -2.70
N PRO A 43 -16.85 -23.33 -2.33
CA PRO A 43 -18.29 -23.40 -2.07
C PRO A 43 -18.66 -22.46 -0.91
N PRO A 44 -19.90 -21.96 -0.84
CA PRO A 44 -20.44 -21.28 0.34
C PRO A 44 -20.21 -22.07 1.63
N ALA A 45 -19.96 -21.36 2.74
CA ALA A 45 -19.96 -21.98 4.06
C ALA A 45 -21.40 -22.30 4.49
N GLU A 46 -21.63 -23.52 4.97
CA GLU A 46 -22.92 -23.89 5.54
C GLU A 46 -23.18 -23.12 6.84
N ARG A 47 -24.44 -22.76 7.12
CA ARG A 47 -24.80 -21.94 8.30
C ARG A 47 -24.31 -22.54 9.62
N HIS A 48 -24.32 -23.88 9.74
CA HIS A 48 -23.82 -24.56 10.93
C HIS A 48 -22.31 -24.43 11.12
N MET A 49 -21.52 -24.24 10.07
CA MET A 49 -20.08 -23.99 10.19
C MET A 49 -19.82 -22.64 10.84
N ILE A 50 -20.65 -21.64 10.51
CA ILE A 50 -20.60 -20.31 11.13
C ILE A 50 -21.01 -20.40 12.59
N SER A 51 -22.18 -20.98 12.89
CA SER A 51 -22.64 -21.12 14.28
C SER A 51 -21.69 -21.98 15.13
N SER A 52 -21.05 -23.00 14.56
CA SER A 52 -20.02 -23.80 15.24
C SER A 52 -18.75 -23.00 15.52
N TRP A 53 -18.34 -22.12 14.61
CA TRP A 53 -17.20 -21.21 14.82
C TRP A 53 -17.54 -20.15 15.89
N GLU A 54 -18.73 -19.56 15.84
CA GLU A 54 -19.21 -18.58 16.83
C GLU A 54 -19.26 -19.22 18.23
N GLN A 55 -19.86 -20.41 18.35
CA GLN A 55 -19.95 -21.16 19.61
C GLN A 55 -18.57 -21.61 20.12
N LYS A 56 -17.68 -22.08 19.24
CA LYS A 56 -16.33 -22.52 19.63
C LYS A 56 -15.50 -21.38 20.20
N ASN A 57 -15.60 -20.19 19.60
CA ASN A 57 -14.78 -19.05 19.99
C ASN A 57 -15.44 -18.15 21.06
N ASN A 58 -16.76 -18.25 21.24
CA ASN A 58 -17.60 -17.37 22.06
C ASN A 58 -17.57 -15.90 21.56
N CYS A 59 -17.75 -15.75 20.25
CA CYS A 59 -17.75 -14.49 19.51
C CYS A 59 -18.90 -14.51 18.49
N VAL A 60 -19.61 -13.39 18.28
CA VAL A 60 -20.60 -13.27 17.21
C VAL A 60 -19.91 -12.78 15.94
N MET A 61 -20.13 -13.43 14.79
CA MET A 61 -19.48 -13.02 13.55
C MET A 61 -20.16 -11.77 12.97
N PRO A 62 -19.41 -10.70 12.61
CA PRO A 62 -19.95 -9.54 11.91
C PRO A 62 -20.79 -9.93 10.71
N GLU A 63 -21.87 -9.19 10.48
CA GLU A 63 -22.87 -9.57 9.49
C GLU A 63 -22.30 -9.55 8.07
N ASP A 64 -21.32 -8.68 7.77
CA ASP A 64 -20.66 -8.66 6.47
C ASP A 64 -19.66 -9.82 6.28
N VAL A 65 -18.86 -10.15 7.29
CA VAL A 65 -18.01 -11.36 7.31
C VAL A 65 -18.87 -12.63 7.17
N LYS A 66 -20.01 -12.68 7.88
CA LYS A 66 -20.98 -13.77 7.81
C LYS A 66 -21.56 -13.90 6.40
N ASN A 67 -22.01 -12.80 5.81
CA ASN A 67 -22.56 -12.81 4.44
C ASN A 67 -21.50 -13.14 3.39
N PHE A 68 -20.24 -12.73 3.58
CA PHE A 68 -19.13 -13.19 2.74
C PHE A 68 -18.94 -14.71 2.83
N TYR A 69 -18.91 -15.29 4.04
CA TYR A 69 -18.77 -16.75 4.17
C TYR A 69 -19.98 -17.52 3.64
N LEU A 70 -21.21 -17.02 3.81
CA LEU A 70 -22.43 -17.56 3.18
C LEU A 70 -22.44 -17.42 1.65
N MET A 71 -21.53 -16.64 1.07
CA MET A 71 -21.37 -16.45 -0.37
C MET A 71 -20.18 -17.23 -0.93
N THR A 72 -19.08 -17.36 -0.18
CA THR A 72 -17.87 -18.12 -0.52
C THR A 72 -17.08 -18.47 0.74
N ASN A 73 -16.66 -19.72 0.94
CA ASN A 73 -15.93 -20.13 2.15
C ASN A 73 -14.44 -19.69 2.11
N GLY A 74 -14.21 -18.38 2.13
CA GLY A 74 -12.93 -17.75 1.85
C GLY A 74 -12.75 -17.44 0.36
N PHE A 75 -11.64 -16.82 0.01
CA PHE A 75 -11.31 -16.39 -1.36
C PHE A 75 -9.82 -16.64 -1.63
N HIS A 76 -9.44 -16.94 -2.86
CA HIS A 76 -8.03 -16.94 -3.25
C HIS A 76 -7.93 -16.66 -4.75
N MET A 77 -7.29 -15.55 -5.11
CA MET A 77 -7.02 -15.13 -6.47
C MET A 77 -5.56 -14.71 -6.57
N THR A 78 -4.85 -15.26 -7.55
CA THR A 78 -3.46 -14.85 -7.85
C THR A 78 -3.33 -14.48 -9.32
N TRP A 79 -2.34 -13.66 -9.64
CA TRP A 79 -1.99 -13.34 -11.01
C TRP A 79 -0.50 -13.02 -11.14
N SER A 80 0.06 -13.40 -12.28
CA SER A 80 1.47 -13.25 -12.60
C SER A 80 1.69 -12.19 -13.68
N VAL A 81 2.91 -11.68 -13.80
CA VAL A 81 3.35 -10.83 -14.91
C VAL A 81 4.48 -11.52 -15.65
N LYS A 82 4.34 -11.67 -16.96
CA LYS A 82 5.41 -12.09 -17.84
C LYS A 82 6.27 -10.86 -18.19
N LEU A 83 7.49 -10.81 -17.65
CA LEU A 83 8.55 -9.90 -18.06
C LEU A 83 9.61 -10.69 -18.82
N ASP A 84 9.80 -10.36 -20.10
CA ASP A 84 10.64 -11.10 -21.04
C ASP A 84 10.33 -12.61 -21.03
N GLU A 85 11.27 -13.48 -20.65
CA GLU A 85 11.06 -14.94 -20.54
C GLU A 85 10.71 -15.41 -19.11
N HIS A 86 10.51 -14.48 -18.17
CA HIS A 86 10.22 -14.79 -16.78
C HIS A 86 8.77 -14.48 -16.42
N ILE A 87 8.10 -15.45 -15.80
CA ILE A 87 6.79 -15.26 -15.18
C ILE A 87 7.02 -14.98 -13.69
N ILE A 88 6.54 -13.82 -13.23
CA ILE A 88 6.70 -13.36 -11.84
C ILE A 88 5.31 -13.34 -11.19
N PRO A 89 5.03 -14.17 -10.18
CA PRO A 89 3.78 -14.08 -9.43
C PRO A 89 3.76 -12.73 -8.70
N LEU A 90 2.78 -11.88 -9.02
CA LEU A 90 2.76 -10.51 -8.56
C LEU A 90 1.64 -10.25 -7.56
N GLY A 91 0.39 -10.44 -7.97
CA GLY A 91 -0.75 -10.17 -7.11
C GLY A 91 -1.27 -11.44 -6.44
N SER A 92 -1.62 -11.30 -5.16
CA SER A 92 -2.17 -12.37 -4.33
C SER A 92 -3.24 -11.79 -3.41
N MET A 93 -4.51 -12.10 -3.70
CA MET A 93 -5.64 -11.77 -2.87
C MET A 93 -6.15 -13.04 -2.19
N ALA A 94 -5.92 -13.17 -0.88
CA ALA A 94 -6.32 -14.35 -0.12
C ALA A 94 -7.21 -13.94 1.07
N ILE A 95 -8.23 -14.75 1.32
CA ILE A 95 -9.04 -14.71 2.54
C ILE A 95 -9.24 -16.15 2.99
N ASN A 96 -8.88 -16.42 4.23
CA ASN A 96 -8.99 -17.73 4.86
C ASN A 96 -10.42 -18.27 4.79
N SER A 97 -10.56 -19.60 4.78
CA SER A 97 -11.86 -20.24 5.01
C SER A 97 -12.22 -20.13 6.49
N ILE A 98 -13.49 -20.26 6.85
CA ILE A 98 -13.92 -20.18 8.27
C ILE A 98 -13.22 -21.24 9.16
N SER A 99 -12.86 -22.38 8.58
CA SER A 99 -12.06 -23.43 9.22
C SER A 99 -10.58 -23.06 9.46
N LYS A 100 -10.05 -22.10 8.71
CA LYS A 100 -8.69 -21.55 8.83
C LYS A 100 -8.65 -20.22 9.58
N LEU A 101 -9.80 -19.67 9.97
CA LEU A 101 -9.92 -18.45 10.75
C LEU A 101 -9.56 -18.72 12.22
N THR A 102 -8.26 -18.88 12.48
CA THR A 102 -7.69 -19.23 13.79
C THR A 102 -7.46 -18.01 14.67
N GLN A 103 -7.71 -18.18 15.99
CA GLN A 103 -7.40 -17.14 16.98
C GLN A 103 -5.87 -17.04 17.15
N LEU A 104 -5.30 -15.85 16.93
CA LEU A 104 -3.85 -15.63 16.90
C LEU A 104 -3.16 -16.02 18.22
N THR A 105 -3.81 -15.72 19.35
CA THR A 105 -3.30 -15.94 20.71
C THR A 105 -3.42 -17.39 21.21
N GLN A 106 -4.06 -18.29 20.45
CA GLN A 106 -4.27 -19.71 20.84
C GLN A 106 -3.29 -20.69 20.17
N SER A 107 -2.09 -20.24 19.81
CA SER A 107 -1.05 -21.09 19.18
C SER A 107 -0.44 -22.08 20.20
N SER A 108 -1.18 -23.15 20.50
CA SER A 108 -0.93 -24.15 21.54
C SER A 108 0.34 -25.02 21.38
N MET A 109 1.11 -24.84 20.31
CA MET A 109 2.36 -25.59 20.07
C MET A 109 3.42 -25.39 21.17
N TYR A 110 3.37 -24.27 21.89
CA TYR A 110 4.39 -23.89 22.89
C TYR A 110 3.82 -23.40 24.23
N SER A 111 2.52 -23.60 24.48
CA SER A 111 1.84 -23.13 25.70
C SER A 111 2.19 -23.97 26.93
N LEU A 112 3.43 -23.82 27.42
CA LEU A 112 3.76 -24.12 28.82
C LEU A 112 3.09 -23.05 29.71
N PRO A 113 2.71 -23.38 30.95
CA PRO A 113 2.00 -22.45 31.84
C PRO A 113 2.78 -21.16 32.18
N ASN A 114 4.10 -21.15 31.95
CA ASN A 114 4.99 -20.00 32.15
C ASN A 114 5.79 -19.67 30.86
N ALA A 115 5.31 -20.04 29.67
CA ALA A 115 5.95 -19.61 28.42
C ALA A 115 5.62 -18.13 28.14
N PRO A 116 6.57 -17.33 27.62
CA PRO A 116 6.27 -15.99 27.15
C PRO A 116 5.28 -16.05 25.99
N THR A 117 4.28 -15.19 26.07
CA THR A 117 3.18 -15.02 25.11
C THR A 117 3.40 -13.78 24.25
N LEU A 118 2.50 -13.52 23.30
CA LEU A 118 2.53 -12.25 22.55
C LEU A 118 2.17 -11.04 23.43
N ALA A 119 1.44 -11.24 24.54
CA ALA A 119 1.16 -10.17 25.50
C ALA A 119 2.42 -9.78 26.30
N ASP A 120 3.35 -10.70 26.55
CA ASP A 120 4.65 -10.38 27.18
C ASP A 120 5.60 -9.59 26.26
N LEU A 121 5.22 -9.38 24.99
CA LEU A 121 5.93 -8.55 24.01
C LEU A 121 5.22 -7.22 23.73
N GLU A 122 4.02 -6.99 24.30
CA GLU A 122 3.31 -5.73 24.08
C GLU A 122 3.89 -4.63 24.99
N ASP A 123 4.25 -3.51 24.39
CA ASP A 123 4.80 -2.36 25.10
C ASP A 123 3.65 -1.50 25.62
N ASP A 124 3.47 -1.46 26.96
CA ASP A 124 2.45 -0.68 27.67
C ASP A 124 2.61 0.85 27.51
N THR A 125 3.54 1.35 26.67
CA THR A 125 3.64 2.77 26.31
C THR A 125 2.48 3.24 25.45
N HIS A 126 1.35 3.49 26.14
CA HIS A 126 0.20 4.24 25.64
C HIS A 126 0.57 5.70 25.31
N GLU A 127 1.25 5.91 24.18
CA GLU A 127 1.20 7.17 23.42
C GLU A 127 -0.20 7.28 22.78
N ALA A 128 -1.21 7.46 23.64
CA ALA A 128 -2.61 7.64 23.26
C ALA A 128 -2.81 9.07 22.74
N SER A 129 -2.63 9.24 21.43
CA SER A 129 -3.21 10.38 20.71
C SER A 129 -4.72 10.17 20.63
N ASP A 130 -5.51 11.08 21.22
CA ASP A 130 -6.99 11.00 21.33
C ASP A 130 -7.72 10.76 19.98
N ASP A 131 -7.06 11.04 18.85
CA ASP A 131 -7.62 10.92 17.50
C ASP A 131 -7.38 9.54 16.83
N GLN A 132 -6.66 8.60 17.47
CA GLN A 132 -6.41 7.26 16.90
C GLN A 132 -7.25 6.15 17.58
N PRO A 133 -7.74 5.16 16.82
CA PRO A 133 -8.47 4.03 17.41
C PRO A 133 -7.57 3.25 18.36
N GLU A 134 -8.14 2.83 19.50
CA GLU A 134 -7.44 2.03 20.51
C GLU A 134 -6.81 0.78 19.88
N LYS A 135 -5.50 0.64 20.04
CA LYS A 135 -4.73 -0.48 19.49
C LYS A 135 -5.16 -1.78 20.19
N PRO A 136 -5.37 -2.87 19.45
CA PRO A 136 -5.73 -4.14 20.06
C PRO A 136 -4.58 -4.74 20.86
N HIS A 137 -4.94 -5.47 21.91
CA HIS A 137 -4.02 -6.14 22.81
C HIS A 137 -3.94 -7.64 22.51
N PHE A 138 -2.82 -8.28 22.83
CA PHE A 138 -2.63 -9.73 22.67
C PHE A 138 -3.15 -10.53 23.88
N ASP A 139 -3.68 -9.86 24.89
CA ASP A 139 -4.24 -10.47 26.10
C ASP A 139 -5.74 -10.83 25.95
N SER A 140 -6.47 -10.92 27.07
CA SER A 140 -7.90 -11.23 27.07
C SER A 140 -8.83 -10.05 26.74
N ARG A 141 -8.31 -8.82 26.59
CA ARG A 141 -9.10 -7.64 26.21
C ARG A 141 -9.62 -7.79 24.78
N SER A 142 -8.76 -8.17 23.84
CA SER A 142 -9.13 -8.31 22.43
C SER A 142 -9.15 -9.76 21.96
N VAL A 143 -10.07 -10.09 21.05
CA VAL A 143 -10.08 -11.40 20.37
C VAL A 143 -9.67 -11.21 18.91
N ILE A 144 -8.59 -11.87 18.49
CA ILE A 144 -7.91 -11.61 17.21
C ILE A 144 -7.94 -12.87 16.34
N PHE A 145 -8.47 -12.78 15.12
CA PHE A 145 -8.53 -13.89 14.16
C PHE A 145 -7.84 -13.55 12.83
N GLU A 146 -7.04 -14.47 12.31
CA GLU A 146 -6.28 -14.28 11.07
C GLU A 146 -7.15 -14.45 9.81
N LEU A 147 -7.46 -13.33 9.14
CA LEU A 147 -8.18 -13.31 7.86
C LEU A 147 -7.26 -13.62 6.68
N ASP A 148 -6.05 -13.05 6.68
CA ASP A 148 -5.03 -13.26 5.65
C ASP A 148 -3.63 -13.29 6.29
N SER A 149 -2.76 -14.16 5.76
CA SER A 149 -1.34 -14.30 6.14
C SER A 149 -0.40 -13.46 5.26
N CYS A 150 -0.94 -12.74 4.27
CA CYS A 150 -0.26 -11.76 3.43
C CYS A 150 1.10 -12.25 2.86
N ASN A 151 1.17 -13.54 2.51
CA ASN A 151 2.37 -14.25 2.07
C ASN A 151 3.60 -14.03 2.98
N GLY A 152 3.39 -13.95 4.29
CA GLY A 152 4.45 -13.75 5.30
C GLY A 152 4.95 -12.31 5.45
N SER A 153 4.34 -11.33 4.77
CA SER A 153 4.68 -9.91 4.93
C SER A 153 4.07 -9.27 6.19
N GLY A 154 3.14 -9.95 6.84
CA GLY A 154 2.35 -9.50 7.99
C GLY A 154 1.10 -10.38 8.10
N LYS A 155 0.09 -9.95 8.84
CA LYS A 155 -1.23 -10.60 8.90
C LYS A 155 -2.33 -9.56 8.87
N VAL A 156 -3.42 -9.82 8.15
CA VAL A 156 -4.66 -9.05 8.36
C VAL A 156 -5.53 -9.82 9.34
N CYS A 157 -5.96 -9.12 10.38
CA CYS A 157 -6.70 -9.69 11.49
C CYS A 157 -8.09 -9.05 11.59
N LEU A 158 -9.11 -9.88 11.81
CA LEU A 158 -10.37 -9.46 12.39
C LEU A 158 -10.17 -9.35 13.91
N VAL A 159 -10.40 -8.16 14.43
CA VAL A 159 -10.17 -7.80 15.83
C VAL A 159 -11.50 -7.48 16.47
N TYR A 160 -11.77 -8.06 17.63
CA TYR A 160 -12.86 -7.67 18.52
C TYR A 160 -12.27 -6.87 19.68
N LYS A 161 -12.73 -5.64 19.91
CA LYS A 161 -12.25 -4.78 21.01
C LYS A 161 -12.72 -5.24 22.39
N SER A 162 -13.94 -5.76 22.46
CA SER A 162 -14.54 -6.28 23.69
C SER A 162 -14.19 -7.75 23.90
N GLY A 163 -13.76 -8.07 25.13
CA GLY A 163 -13.56 -9.44 25.61
C GLY A 163 -14.85 -10.27 25.59
N LYS A 164 -14.71 -11.58 25.84
CA LYS A 164 -15.81 -12.55 25.62
C LYS A 164 -17.02 -12.29 26.55
N PRO A 165 -18.27 -12.24 26.04
CA PRO A 165 -18.69 -12.54 24.67
C PRO A 165 -18.45 -11.36 23.72
N ALA A 166 -17.70 -11.62 22.65
CA ALA A 166 -17.32 -10.57 21.72
C ALA A 166 -18.50 -10.24 20.76
N LEU A 167 -18.93 -8.97 20.78
CA LEU A 167 -20.07 -8.46 20.01
C LEU A 167 -19.69 -8.19 18.55
N ALA A 168 -20.67 -8.31 17.65
CA ALA A 168 -20.50 -8.06 16.21
C ALA A 168 -20.34 -6.58 15.84
N GLU A 169 -20.63 -5.66 16.76
CA GLU A 169 -20.49 -4.21 16.58
C GLU A 169 -19.09 -3.68 16.98
N ASP A 170 -18.38 -4.41 17.85
CA ASP A 170 -17.05 -4.03 18.37
C ASP A 170 -15.90 -4.58 17.51
N THR A 171 -16.13 -4.78 16.20
CA THR A 171 -15.15 -5.39 15.29
C THR A 171 -14.48 -4.40 14.37
N GLU A 172 -13.18 -4.59 14.17
CA GLU A 172 -12.36 -3.80 13.25
C GLU A 172 -11.38 -4.71 12.48
N ILE A 173 -10.84 -4.19 11.37
CA ILE A 173 -9.82 -4.86 10.57
C ILE A 173 -8.49 -4.14 10.75
N TRP A 174 -7.51 -4.88 11.27
CA TRP A 174 -6.16 -4.39 11.55
C TRP A 174 -5.12 -5.18 10.77
N PHE A 175 -4.06 -4.49 10.35
CA PHE A 175 -2.84 -5.10 9.85
C PHE A 175 -1.82 -5.23 10.99
N LEU A 176 -1.36 -6.45 11.21
CA LEU A 176 -0.25 -6.78 12.09
C LEU A 176 1.00 -6.94 11.23
N ASP A 177 2.00 -6.09 11.41
CA ASP A 177 3.26 -6.22 10.68
C ASP A 177 4.21 -7.27 11.30
N ARG A 178 5.38 -7.46 10.69
CA ARG A 178 6.39 -8.43 11.17
C ARG A 178 7.12 -8.01 12.44
N ALA A 179 6.99 -6.75 12.86
CA ALA A 179 7.50 -6.22 14.13
C ALA A 179 6.43 -6.24 15.24
N LEU A 180 5.27 -6.84 14.96
CA LEU A 180 4.09 -6.92 15.82
C LEU A 180 3.40 -5.57 16.11
N TYR A 181 3.63 -4.55 15.28
CA TYR A 181 2.86 -3.31 15.38
C TYR A 181 1.50 -3.44 14.70
N TRP A 182 0.50 -2.88 15.35
CA TRP A 182 -0.88 -2.78 14.90
C TRP A 182 -1.11 -1.49 14.10
N HIS A 183 -1.59 -1.67 12.87
CA HIS A 183 -1.96 -0.57 11.97
C HIS A 183 -3.43 -0.74 11.56
N PHE A 184 -4.26 0.26 11.83
CA PHE A 184 -5.68 0.20 11.48
C PHE A 184 -5.85 0.22 9.95
N LEU A 185 -6.70 -0.67 9.42
CA LEU A 185 -7.08 -0.64 8.01
C LEU A 185 -8.48 -0.08 7.84
N THR A 186 -9.49 -0.73 8.42
CA THR A 186 -10.90 -0.37 8.24
C THR A 186 -11.77 -0.79 9.42
N ASP A 187 -12.93 -0.15 9.55
CA ASP A 187 -14.02 -0.52 10.46
C ASP A 187 -14.64 -1.89 10.12
N THR A 188 -14.83 -2.16 8.84
CA THR A 188 -15.65 -3.28 8.35
C THR A 188 -14.85 -4.19 7.43
N PHE A 189 -15.23 -5.47 7.38
CA PHE A 189 -14.66 -6.41 6.43
C PHE A 189 -15.00 -6.01 4.98
N THR A 190 -16.17 -5.44 4.74
CA THR A 190 -16.58 -4.94 3.42
C THR A 190 -15.65 -3.84 2.91
N ALA A 191 -15.25 -2.90 3.77
CA ALA A 191 -14.28 -1.87 3.43
C ALA A 191 -12.89 -2.48 3.17
N TYR A 192 -12.42 -3.40 4.01
CA TYR A 192 -11.17 -4.14 3.77
C TYR A 192 -11.19 -4.90 2.43
N TYR A 193 -12.28 -5.61 2.14
CA TYR A 193 -12.47 -6.37 0.90
C TYR A 193 -12.41 -5.45 -0.33
N ARG A 194 -12.99 -4.25 -0.23
CA ARG A 194 -12.85 -3.21 -1.24
C ARG A 194 -11.40 -2.74 -1.38
N LEU A 195 -10.65 -2.53 -0.29
CA LEU A 195 -9.23 -2.18 -0.38
C LEU A 195 -8.42 -3.29 -1.08
N LEU A 196 -8.61 -4.56 -0.71
CA LEU A 196 -7.95 -5.73 -1.30
C LEU A 196 -8.12 -5.78 -2.83
N ILE A 197 -9.38 -5.67 -3.28
CA ILE A 197 -9.80 -5.52 -4.68
C ILE A 197 -9.09 -4.34 -5.36
N THR A 198 -9.13 -3.17 -4.72
CA THR A 198 -8.68 -1.91 -5.33
C THR A 198 -7.15 -1.79 -5.42
N HIS A 199 -6.42 -2.52 -4.58
CA HIS A 199 -4.96 -2.68 -4.68
C HIS A 199 -4.55 -3.89 -5.53
N LEU A 200 -5.51 -4.60 -6.16
CA LEU A 200 -5.30 -5.81 -6.99
C LEU A 200 -4.53 -6.94 -6.27
N GLY A 201 -4.45 -6.93 -4.94
CA GLY A 201 -3.57 -7.79 -4.16
C GLY A 201 -2.07 -7.61 -4.44
N LEU A 202 -1.62 -6.43 -4.90
CA LEU A 202 -0.21 -6.14 -5.12
C LEU A 202 0.66 -6.41 -3.87
N PRO A 203 1.95 -6.75 -4.02
CA PRO A 203 2.80 -7.08 -2.89
C PRO A 203 2.84 -5.94 -1.86
N GLN A 204 2.66 -6.32 -0.59
CA GLN A 204 2.79 -5.41 0.55
C GLN A 204 1.81 -4.22 0.53
N TRP A 205 0.69 -4.28 -0.20
CA TRP A 205 -0.25 -3.15 -0.31
C TRP A 205 -0.73 -2.60 1.05
N GLN A 206 -0.83 -3.46 2.06
CA GLN A 206 -1.18 -3.11 3.44
C GLN A 206 -0.18 -2.12 4.06
N TYR A 207 1.11 -2.20 3.70
CA TYR A 207 2.13 -1.27 4.17
C TYR A 207 1.91 0.17 3.71
N ALA A 208 1.03 0.42 2.74
CA ALA A 208 0.63 1.78 2.36
C ALA A 208 -0.15 2.52 3.47
N PHE A 209 -0.68 1.78 4.45
CA PHE A 209 -1.37 2.31 5.64
C PHE A 209 -0.46 2.35 6.89
N THR A 210 0.84 2.04 6.73
CA THR A 210 1.83 2.04 7.81
C THR A 210 2.79 3.21 7.67
N SER A 211 3.35 3.69 8.79
CA SER A 211 4.37 4.76 8.79
C SER A 211 5.66 4.40 8.03
N TYR A 212 5.92 3.11 7.80
CA TYR A 212 7.06 2.63 7.00
C TYR A 212 6.85 2.80 5.48
N GLY A 213 5.59 2.74 5.03
CA GLY A 213 5.22 2.72 3.62
C GLY A 213 5.64 1.44 2.88
N ILE A 214 5.20 1.34 1.62
CA ILE A 214 5.54 0.22 0.72
C ILE A 214 7.03 0.21 0.30
N SER A 215 7.59 -0.98 0.11
CA SER A 215 9.00 -1.16 -0.29
C SER A 215 9.32 -0.56 -1.67
N PRO A 216 10.59 -0.23 -1.99
CA PRO A 216 10.96 0.29 -3.30
C PRO A 216 10.57 -0.62 -4.47
N GLN A 217 10.63 -1.94 -4.28
CA GLN A 217 10.20 -2.91 -5.30
C GLN A 217 8.66 -2.90 -5.48
N ALA A 218 7.90 -2.85 -4.38
CA ALA A 218 6.45 -2.68 -4.45
C ALA A 218 6.07 -1.36 -5.14
N LYS A 219 6.75 -0.24 -4.81
CA LYS A 219 6.54 1.08 -5.44
C LYS A 219 6.65 1.05 -6.97
N GLN A 220 7.54 0.23 -7.53
CA GLN A 220 7.64 0.04 -8.99
C GLN A 220 6.38 -0.60 -9.57
N TRP A 221 5.87 -1.67 -8.96
CA TRP A 221 4.63 -2.32 -9.38
C TRP A 221 3.40 -1.42 -9.20
N PHE A 222 3.29 -0.74 -8.06
CA PHE A 222 2.27 0.29 -7.84
C PHE A 222 2.31 1.39 -8.89
N SER A 223 3.49 1.82 -9.34
CA SER A 223 3.62 2.82 -10.40
C SER A 223 3.19 2.30 -11.77
N MET A 224 3.42 1.01 -12.05
CA MET A 224 3.00 0.35 -13.29
C MET A 224 1.48 0.14 -13.35
N TYR A 225 0.86 -0.27 -12.25
CA TYR A 225 -0.59 -0.53 -12.16
C TYR A 225 -1.42 0.68 -11.70
N LYS A 226 -0.79 1.84 -11.47
CA LYS A 226 -1.41 3.11 -11.04
C LYS A 226 -2.66 3.56 -11.84
N PRO A 227 -2.81 3.29 -13.16
CA PRO A 227 -4.05 3.62 -13.88
C PRO A 227 -5.26 2.76 -13.48
N ILE A 228 -5.02 1.66 -12.75
CA ILE A 228 -6.00 0.62 -12.42
C ILE A 228 -6.20 0.50 -10.90
N THR A 229 -5.16 0.79 -10.11
CA THR A 229 -5.19 0.79 -8.63
C THR A 229 -5.52 2.17 -8.06
N TYR A 230 -6.16 2.22 -6.89
CA TYR A 230 -6.28 3.47 -6.13
C TYR A 230 -4.91 4.00 -5.69
N ASN A 231 -4.81 5.32 -5.57
CA ASN A 231 -3.56 6.04 -5.30
C ASN A 231 -3.58 6.58 -3.86
N THR A 232 -2.99 5.83 -2.92
CA THR A 232 -2.96 6.13 -1.47
C THR A 232 -2.34 7.49 -1.14
N ASN A 233 -1.59 8.11 -2.06
CA ASN A 233 -1.02 9.45 -1.89
C ASN A 233 -2.05 10.52 -1.49
N LEU A 234 -3.35 10.33 -1.77
CA LEU A 234 -4.42 11.24 -1.31
C LEU A 234 -4.57 11.34 0.22
N LEU A 235 -3.98 10.43 1.00
CA LEU A 235 -4.00 10.45 2.47
C LEU A 235 -2.67 10.90 3.10
N THR A 236 -1.63 11.14 2.30
CA THR A 236 -0.28 11.49 2.79
C THR A 236 0.30 12.74 2.13
N GLU A 237 -0.52 13.62 1.54
CA GLU A 237 -0.07 14.92 1.04
C GLU A 237 0.16 15.95 2.16
N GLU A 238 1.10 15.66 3.07
CA GLU A 238 1.86 16.73 3.73
C GLU A 238 2.87 17.33 2.72
N THR A 239 2.33 18.09 1.76
CA THR A 239 2.96 19.24 1.08
C THR A 239 4.41 19.14 0.59
N ASP A 240 4.95 17.96 0.26
CA ASP A 240 6.25 17.88 -0.43
C ASP A 240 6.08 18.19 -1.92
N SER A 241 5.89 19.48 -2.17
CA SER A 241 5.67 20.12 -3.45
C SER A 241 6.86 19.91 -4.39
N PHE A 242 6.90 18.77 -5.07
CA PHE A 242 7.87 18.44 -6.11
C PHE A 242 7.59 19.23 -7.40
N VAL A 243 7.61 20.56 -7.30
CA VAL A 243 7.74 21.46 -8.45
C VAL A 243 9.04 21.08 -9.17
N ASN A 244 8.90 20.51 -10.36
CA ASN A 244 10.04 20.18 -11.21
C ASN A 244 10.77 21.49 -11.59
N LYS A 245 11.81 21.86 -10.84
CA LYS A 245 12.57 23.12 -11.05
C LYS A 245 13.51 23.09 -12.27
N LEU A 246 13.38 22.07 -13.14
CA LEU A 246 14.02 22.04 -14.45
C LEU A 246 13.29 22.98 -15.41
N ASP A 247 13.64 24.27 -15.34
CA ASP A 247 13.28 25.26 -16.35
C ASP A 247 13.91 24.85 -17.71
N PRO A 248 13.11 24.47 -18.73
CA PRO A 248 13.64 23.97 -20.00
C PRO A 248 14.52 25.00 -20.72
N SER A 249 14.27 26.31 -20.50
CA SER A 249 15.07 27.40 -21.06
C SER A 249 16.43 27.58 -20.39
N LYS A 250 16.63 27.02 -19.18
CA LYS A 250 17.90 27.03 -18.44
C LYS A 250 18.70 25.75 -18.58
N VAL A 251 18.03 24.60 -18.75
CA VAL A 251 18.68 23.29 -18.99
C VAL A 251 19.26 23.25 -20.40
N PHE A 252 18.48 23.65 -21.41
CA PHE A 252 18.94 23.70 -22.80
C PHE A 252 19.35 25.13 -23.20
N LYS A 253 20.46 25.61 -22.61
CA LYS A 253 21.16 26.82 -23.10
C LYS A 253 21.86 26.51 -24.44
N SER A 254 21.06 26.35 -25.48
CA SER A 254 21.49 26.32 -26.87
C SER A 254 22.15 27.65 -27.23
N LYS A 255 23.46 27.74 -26.98
CA LYS A 255 24.33 28.74 -27.59
C LYS A 255 24.38 28.47 -29.10
N ASN A 256 23.34 28.90 -29.81
CA ASN A 256 23.37 29.11 -31.25
C ASN A 256 24.36 30.25 -31.55
N LYS A 257 25.65 29.92 -31.49
CA LYS A 257 26.68 30.65 -32.22
C LYS A 257 26.27 30.59 -33.68
N ILE A 258 25.82 31.72 -34.20
CA ILE A 258 25.56 31.92 -35.62
C ILE A 258 26.88 31.67 -36.36
N VAL A 259 27.02 30.49 -36.95
CA VAL A 259 28.16 30.14 -37.82
C VAL A 259 27.85 30.62 -39.23
N ILE A 260 28.59 31.63 -39.65
CA ILE A 260 28.43 32.35 -40.92
C ILE A 260 28.92 31.48 -42.09
N PRO A 261 28.11 31.26 -43.15
CA PRO A 261 28.61 30.82 -44.44
C PRO A 261 28.97 32.03 -45.32
N LYS A 262 30.25 32.42 -45.39
CA LYS A 262 30.73 33.46 -46.31
C LYS A 262 30.79 32.94 -47.76
N LYS A 263 30.20 33.64 -48.74
CA LYS A 263 30.53 33.44 -50.17
C LYS A 263 30.23 34.66 -51.07
N LYS A 264 31.31 35.38 -51.47
CA LYS A 264 31.48 36.29 -52.65
C LYS A 264 30.48 37.48 -52.79
N GLY A 265 30.86 38.72 -53.12
CA GLY A 265 32.14 39.29 -53.58
C GLY A 265 32.26 40.81 -53.31
N PRO A 266 33.26 41.52 -53.90
CA PRO A 266 33.74 42.86 -53.47
C PRO A 266 32.87 44.03 -54.01
N VAL A 267 32.96 45.29 -53.53
CA VAL A 267 34.05 46.28 -53.76
C VAL A 267 34.19 47.33 -52.65
N GLN A 268 35.41 47.90 -52.60
CA GLN A 268 36.16 48.77 -51.68
C GLN A 268 35.60 50.17 -51.24
N PRO A 269 36.32 50.91 -50.34
CA PRO A 269 35.73 51.85 -49.37
C PRO A 269 36.33 53.29 -49.33
N ALA A 270 35.81 54.13 -48.42
CA ALA A 270 36.51 55.25 -47.76
C ALA A 270 35.74 55.67 -46.48
N GLY A 271 36.33 56.14 -45.37
CA GLY A 271 37.74 56.21 -44.98
C GLY A 271 37.94 57.05 -43.68
N GLY A 272 38.97 56.72 -42.87
CA GLY A 272 39.55 57.56 -41.79
C GLY A 272 38.72 57.81 -40.52
N GLN A 273 39.29 58.14 -39.35
CA GLN A 273 40.67 58.14 -38.85
C GLN A 273 40.65 58.16 -37.29
N LYS A 274 41.68 57.58 -36.63
CA LYS A 274 42.32 57.93 -35.32
C LYS A 274 41.42 58.29 -34.09
N GLY A 275 41.75 57.94 -32.84
CA GLY A 275 42.94 57.34 -32.25
C GLY A 275 42.84 57.37 -30.69
N PRO A 276 43.76 56.73 -29.93
CA PRO A 276 43.42 56.21 -28.58
C PRO A 276 44.30 56.70 -27.41
N SER A 277 43.79 56.56 -26.17
CA SER A 277 44.49 56.43 -24.85
C SER A 277 43.47 56.71 -23.72
N GLY A 278 43.53 56.20 -22.48
CA GLY A 278 44.40 55.25 -21.77
C GLY A 278 43.90 55.10 -20.30
N PRO A 279 44.26 54.06 -19.51
CA PRO A 279 43.56 53.74 -18.25
C PRO A 279 44.35 53.97 -16.94
N SER A 280 43.63 54.36 -15.87
CA SER A 280 43.99 54.33 -14.42
C SER A 280 42.76 54.79 -13.62
N GLY A 281 42.46 54.46 -12.36
CA GLY A 281 43.05 53.60 -11.32
C GLY A 281 42.09 53.61 -10.07
N PRO A 282 42.26 52.75 -9.04
CA PRO A 282 41.21 52.51 -8.03
C PRO A 282 41.51 53.09 -6.62
N SER A 283 40.47 53.37 -5.80
CA SER A 283 40.60 53.40 -4.32
C SER A 283 39.28 53.37 -3.53
N THR A 284 39.33 52.61 -2.45
CA THR A 284 38.39 52.24 -1.36
C THR A 284 37.73 53.34 -0.50
N SER A 285 36.45 53.11 -0.14
CA SER A 285 35.72 53.60 1.08
C SER A 285 34.28 52.98 1.13
N SER A 286 33.47 52.97 2.21
CA SER A 286 33.75 52.81 3.67
C SER A 286 32.46 52.44 4.48
N THR A 287 32.64 51.75 5.61
CA THR A 287 31.84 51.60 6.87
C THR A 287 30.58 52.50 7.07
N SER A 288 29.42 52.08 7.64
CA SER A 288 29.21 51.40 8.93
C SER A 288 27.71 51.14 9.30
N LYS A 289 27.45 50.16 10.19
CA LYS A 289 26.46 50.06 11.33
C LYS A 289 24.99 50.59 11.18
N SER A 290 23.93 50.05 11.84
CA SER A 290 23.75 49.03 12.91
C SER A 290 22.26 48.67 13.16
N SER A 291 21.98 47.62 13.99
CA SER A 291 20.83 47.46 14.94
C SER A 291 19.38 47.38 14.41
N SER A 292 18.39 46.74 15.07
CA SER A 292 18.30 45.68 16.12
C SER A 292 16.80 45.44 16.43
N GLY A 293 16.36 44.24 16.85
CA GLY A 293 14.99 44.07 17.37
C GLY A 293 14.63 42.62 17.75
N SER A 294 14.09 42.41 18.96
CA SER A 294 13.76 41.10 19.56
C SER A 294 12.33 41.09 20.10
N GLY A 295 11.70 39.92 20.28
CA GLY A 295 10.35 39.78 20.86
C GLY A 295 9.96 38.32 21.14
N ASN A 296 9.48 38.04 22.35
CA ASN A 296 9.37 36.70 22.97
C ASN A 296 7.93 36.11 22.93
N PRO A 297 7.71 34.81 23.25
CA PRO A 297 6.39 34.17 23.33
C PRO A 297 5.87 34.06 24.79
N THR A 298 4.54 34.00 24.99
CA THR A 298 3.94 33.52 26.27
C THR A 298 2.53 32.90 26.13
N ARG A 299 2.44 31.63 26.55
CA ARG A 299 1.32 30.89 27.20
C ARG A 299 -0.04 31.59 27.43
N LYS A 300 -1.11 30.87 27.04
CA LYS A 300 -2.28 30.62 27.90
C LYS A 300 -2.45 29.11 28.03
#